data_AF-A0A7D5R8J7-F1
#
_entry.id   AF-A0A7D5R8J7-F1
#
_cell.length_a   1.000
_cell.length_b   1.000
_cell.length_c   1.000
_cell.angle_alpha   90.00
_cell.angle_beta   90.00
_cell.angle_gamma   90.00
#
_symmetry.space_group_name_H-M   'P 1'
#
loop_
_entity.id
_entity.type
_entity.pdbx_description
1 polymer ?
#
loop_
_entity_poly.entity_id
_entity_poly.type
_entity_poly.pdbx_seq_one_letter_code
_entity_poly.pdbx_strand_id
1 'polypeptide(L)' 'MEYPVSVDENGVKFKPEKMEKEKLYHCIFKNKAILVFKDSQDVMNCYEIEEVDLVEQIKKIDNDDDLEKLFEDYLKGNT' A
#
# COMPACT_ATOMS: atom_id res chain seq x y z
N MET A 1 -8.58 1.46 -15.03
CA MET A 1 -7.49 0.48 -15.07
C MET A 1 -7.68 -0.48 -13.92
N GLU A 2 -7.25 -1.73 -14.07
CA GLU A 2 -7.40 -2.74 -13.00
C GLU A 2 -6.32 -2.52 -11.93
N TYR A 3 -6.71 -2.42 -10.67
CA TYR A 3 -5.76 -2.23 -9.56
C TYR A 3 -4.83 -3.45 -9.44
N PRO A 4 -3.50 -3.26 -9.28
CA PRO A 4 -2.54 -4.37 -9.34
C PRO A 4 -2.50 -5.23 -8.08
N VAL A 5 -3.14 -4.79 -7.00
CA VAL A 5 -3.21 -5.51 -5.73
C VAL A 5 -4.64 -5.96 -5.48
N SER A 6 -4.81 -7.21 -5.04
CA SER A 6 -6.14 -7.74 -4.69
C SER A 6 -6.03 -8.70 -3.51
N VAL A 7 -7.11 -8.80 -2.75
CA VAL A 7 -7.18 -9.62 -1.54
C VAL A 7 -8.29 -10.64 -1.69
N ASP A 8 -8.02 -11.89 -1.31
CA ASP A 8 -9.02 -12.93 -1.16
C ASP A 8 -8.83 -13.73 0.13
N GLU A 9 -9.64 -14.77 0.32
CA GLU A 9 -9.60 -15.65 1.49
C GLU A 9 -8.26 -16.39 1.67
N ASN A 10 -7.48 -16.56 0.60
CA ASN A 10 -6.23 -17.32 0.58
C ASN A 10 -5.01 -16.40 0.75
N GLY A 11 -5.13 -15.10 0.52
CA GLY A 11 -4.02 -14.17 0.67
C GLY A 11 -4.14 -12.89 -0.13
N VAL A 12 -2.97 -12.27 -0.34
CA VAL A 12 -2.82 -11.10 -1.20
C VAL A 12 -2.23 -11.52 -2.54
N LYS A 13 -2.81 -11.04 -3.63
CA LYS A 13 -2.36 -11.27 -5.01
C LYS A 13 -1.85 -9.97 -5.60
N PHE A 14 -0.62 -10.04 -6.11
CA PHE A 14 0.04 -8.93 -6.79
C PHE A 14 0.14 -9.21 -8.29
N LYS A 15 -0.02 -8.17 -9.09
CA LYS A 15 0.16 -8.18 -10.56
C LYS A 15 1.29 -7.21 -10.94
N PRO A 16 2.57 -7.59 -10.77
CA PRO A 16 3.71 -6.71 -11.01
C PRO A 16 3.79 -6.13 -12.43
N GLU A 17 3.17 -6.81 -13.40
CA GLU A 17 3.04 -6.38 -14.80
C GLU A 17 2.10 -5.19 -14.98
N LYS A 18 1.23 -4.91 -13.99
CA LYS A 18 0.29 -3.78 -13.97
C LYS A 18 0.74 -2.66 -13.02
N MET A 19 1.92 -2.82 -12.39
CA MET A 19 2.46 -1.84 -11.46
C MET A 19 3.39 -0.87 -12.17
N GLU A 20 3.21 0.40 -11.86
CA GLU A 20 4.10 1.48 -12.24
C GLU A 20 5.33 1.44 -11.32
N LYS A 21 6.50 1.78 -11.89
CA LYS A 21 7.73 1.91 -11.10
C LYS A 21 7.66 3.18 -10.25
N GLU A 22 8.32 3.14 -9.11
CA GLU A 22 8.38 4.25 -8.15
C GLU A 22 6.99 4.68 -7.65
N LYS A 23 6.03 3.72 -7.59
CA LYS A 23 4.67 3.96 -7.10
C LYS A 23 4.32 3.02 -5.96
N LEU A 24 3.69 3.57 -4.93
CA LEU A 24 3.23 2.83 -3.77
C LEU A 24 1.77 2.39 -3.95
N TYR A 25 1.52 1.12 -3.66
CA TYR A 25 0.20 0.50 -3.66
C TYR A 25 -0.10 -0.06 -2.27
N HIS A 26 -1.38 -0.22 -1.94
CA HIS A 26 -1.77 -0.77 -0.65
C HIS A 26 -2.97 -1.72 -0.74
N CYS A 27 -3.10 -2.57 0.27
CA CYS A 27 -4.35 -3.28 0.55
C CYS A 27 -4.44 -3.62 2.04
N ILE A 28 -5.64 -4.04 2.46
CA ILE A 28 -5.89 -4.48 3.83
C ILE A 28 -6.06 -6.00 3.84
N PHE A 29 -5.22 -6.68 4.61
CA PHE A 29 -5.31 -8.13 4.81
C PHE A 29 -5.16 -8.48 6.29
N LYS A 30 -6.11 -9.24 6.84
CA LYS A 30 -6.12 -9.66 8.27
C LYS A 30 -5.90 -8.50 9.25
N ASN A 31 -6.56 -7.37 9.01
CA ASN A 31 -6.43 -6.13 9.80
C ASN A 31 -5.03 -5.49 9.80
N LYS A 32 -4.18 -5.86 8.85
CA LYS A 32 -2.89 -5.21 8.60
C LYS A 32 -2.94 -4.48 7.27
N ALA A 33 -2.24 -3.36 7.18
CA ALA A 33 -2.01 -2.71 5.90
C ALA A 33 -0.76 -3.33 5.26
N ILE A 34 -0.91 -3.80 4.03
CA ILE A 34 0.18 -4.32 3.22
C ILE A 34 0.50 -3.26 2.18
N LEU A 35 1.72 -2.74 2.23
CA LEU A 35 2.24 -1.80 1.23
C LEU A 35 3.10 -2.54 0.24
N VAL A 36 3.00 -2.14 -1.03
CA VAL A 36 3.80 -2.71 -2.10
C VAL A 36 4.36 -1.61 -2.97
N PHE A 37 5.65 -1.67 -3.19
CA PHE A 37 6.39 -0.71 -3.99
C PHE A 37 7.24 -1.43 -5.02
N LYS A 38 7.06 -1.06 -6.28
CA LYS A 38 7.91 -1.57 -7.37
C LYS A 38 8.97 -0.52 -7.67
N ASP A 39 10.22 -0.83 -7.38
CA ASP A 39 11.30 0.14 -7.60
C ASP A 39 11.77 0.19 -9.06
N SER A 40 12.65 1.15 -9.36
CA SER A 40 13.25 1.36 -10.66
C SER A 40 13.98 0.13 -11.23
N GLN A 41 14.43 -0.79 -10.38
CA GLN A 41 15.12 -2.03 -10.75
C GLN A 41 14.16 -3.22 -10.94
N ASP A 42 12.83 -2.97 -10.98
CA ASP A 42 11.77 -3.98 -11.04
C ASP A 42 11.73 -4.91 -9.80
N VAL A 43 12.33 -4.50 -8.68
CA VAL A 43 12.25 -5.24 -7.43
C VAL A 43 10.96 -4.86 -6.70
N MET A 44 10.23 -5.90 -6.27
CA MET A 44 9.00 -5.79 -5.51
C MET A 44 9.31 -5.72 -4.02
N ASN A 45 9.13 -4.56 -3.42
CA ASN A 45 9.28 -4.32 -1.99
C ASN A 45 7.90 -4.42 -1.32
N CYS A 46 7.80 -5.16 -0.22
CA CYS A 46 6.56 -5.37 0.52
C CYS A 46 6.76 -5.04 2.00
N TYR A 47 5.85 -4.26 2.57
CA TYR A 47 5.89 -3.86 3.97
C TYR A 47 4.56 -4.13 4.64
N GLU A 48 4.60 -4.46 5.93
CA GLU A 48 3.43 -4.75 6.74
C GLU A 48 3.35 -3.73 7.88
N ILE A 49 2.17 -3.14 8.07
CA ILE A 49 1.88 -2.19 9.14
C ILE A 49 0.81 -2.80 10.06
N GLU A 50 1.17 -2.90 11.33
CA GLU A 50 0.28 -3.37 12.42
C GLU A 50 -0.22 -2.24 13.33
N GLU A 51 0.33 -1.02 13.18
CA GLU A 51 -0.08 0.13 13.98
C GLU A 51 -1.54 0.48 13.69
N VAL A 52 -2.41 0.31 14.69
CA VAL A 52 -3.86 0.36 14.52
C VAL A 52 -4.32 1.69 13.95
N ASP A 53 -3.84 2.81 14.48
CA ASP A 53 -4.26 4.14 14.05
C ASP A 53 -3.86 4.41 12.59
N LEU A 54 -2.69 3.95 12.18
CA LEU A 54 -2.21 4.07 10.81
C LEU A 54 -2.98 3.16 9.85
N VAL A 55 -3.29 1.93 10.27
CA VAL A 55 -4.13 1.00 9.49
C VAL A 55 -5.54 1.57 9.27
N GLU A 56 -6.15 2.19 10.29
CA GLU A 56 -7.45 2.83 10.18
C GLU A 56 -7.45 4.07 9.27
N GLN A 57 -6.31 4.76 9.16
CA GLN A 57 -6.15 5.84 8.19
C GLN A 57 -6.02 5.29 6.76
N ILE A 58 -5.17 4.28 6.54
CA ILE A 58 -4.98 3.64 5.23
C ILE A 58 -6.29 3.04 4.70
N LYS A 59 -7.12 2.45 5.57
CA LYS A 59 -8.45 1.91 5.20
C LYS A 59 -9.40 2.92 4.54
N LYS A 60 -9.17 4.22 4.76
CA LYS A 60 -10.03 5.32 4.25
C LYS A 60 -9.52 5.90 2.94
N ILE A 61 -8.41 5.37 2.41
CA ILE A 61 -7.76 5.88 1.22
C ILE A 61 -8.29 5.16 -0.01
N ASP A 62 -8.82 5.92 -0.96
CA ASP A 62 -9.41 5.40 -2.18
C ASP A 62 -8.48 5.54 -3.41
N ASN A 63 -7.39 6.30 -3.29
CA ASN A 63 -6.43 6.54 -4.37
C ASN A 63 -4.98 6.56 -3.86
N ASP A 64 -4.03 6.28 -4.76
CA ASP A 64 -2.62 6.12 -4.38
C ASP A 64 -1.94 7.46 -3.96
N ASP A 65 -2.40 8.61 -4.48
CA ASP A 65 -1.80 9.93 -4.13
C ASP A 65 -2.06 10.31 -2.67
N ASP A 66 -3.25 10.00 -2.15
CA ASP A 66 -3.61 10.20 -0.74
C ASP A 66 -2.78 9.30 0.20
N LEU A 67 -2.35 8.12 -0.27
CA LEU A 67 -1.48 7.21 0.47
C LEU A 67 -0.09 7.82 0.67
N GLU A 68 0.50 8.37 -0.39
CA GLU A 68 1.81 9.02 -0.29
C GLU A 68 1.76 10.22 0.66
N LYS A 69 0.71 11.04 0.54
CA LYS A 69 0.50 12.17 1.44
C LYS A 69 0.36 11.75 2.91
N LEU A 70 -0.39 10.68 3.20
CA LEU A 70 -0.51 10.14 4.55
C LEU A 70 0.89 9.84 5.15
N PHE A 71 1.75 9.16 4.39
CA PHE A 71 3.09 8.83 4.87
C PHE A 71 4.01 10.05 4.99
N GLU A 72 3.89 11.03 4.09
CA GLU A 72 4.60 12.29 4.26
C GLU A 72 4.21 13.02 5.56
N ASP A 73 2.91 13.06 5.87
CA ASP A 73 2.41 13.69 7.09
C ASP A 73 2.85 12.91 8.34
N TYR A 74 2.83 11.58 8.28
CA TYR A 74 3.33 10.70 9.35
C TYR A 74 4.82 10.96 9.64
N LEU A 75 5.66 11.03 8.60
CA LEU A 75 7.10 11.30 8.74
C LEU A 75 7.40 12.70 9.31
N LYS A 76 6.52 13.68 9.07
CA LYS A 76 6.62 15.03 9.63
C LYS A 76 6.10 15.12 11.06
N GLY A 77 5.45 14.07 11.58
CA GLY A 77 4.82 14.05 12.90
C GLY A 77 3.49 14.82 12.94
N ASN A 78 2.80 14.92 11.81
CA ASN A 78 1.54 15.67 11.66
C ASN A 78 0.27 14.79 11.78
N THR A 79 0.43 13.50 12.09
CA THR A 79 -0.63 12.50 12.22
C THR A 79 -1.07 12.28 13.66
#